data_AF-A0A2N7B5T0-F1
#
_entry.id   AF-A0A2N7B5T0-F1
#
_cell.length_a   1.000
_cell.length_b   1.000
_cell.length_c   1.000
_cell.angle_alpha   90.00
_cell.angle_beta   90.00
_cell.angle_gamma   90.00
#
_symmetry.space_group_name_H-M   'P 1'
#
loop_
_entity.id
_entity.type
_entity.pdbx_description
1 polymer ?
#
loop_
_entity_poly.entity_id
_entity_poly.type
_entity_poly.pdbx_seq_one_letter_code
_entity_poly.pdbx_strand_id
1 'polypeptide(L)'
;MASSISDADLSGLAAYLFTRREAILNHWRNQCEQDTTLLNVSGLAREEFNNMIPLLLTILHQRLLKEPEGNDPIEIAAAHGLHRWQKG
;
A
#
# COMPACT_ATOMS: atom_id res chain seq x y z
N MET A 1 -1.96 31.10 9.74
CA MET A 1 -1.79 30.59 8.37
C MET A 1 -1.22 29.19 8.49
N ALA A 2 -1.85 28.17 7.91
CA ALA A 2 -1.23 26.85 7.84
C ALA A 2 -0.08 26.92 6.84
N SER A 3 1.13 26.49 7.22
CA SER A 3 2.24 26.36 6.28
C SER A 3 1.83 25.37 5.19
N SER A 4 1.91 25.80 3.92
CA SER A 4 1.73 24.92 2.78
C SER A 4 2.89 23.95 2.70
N ILE A 5 2.60 22.65 2.53
CA ILE A 5 3.60 21.62 2.30
C ILE A 5 4.33 21.93 0.98
N SER A 6 5.67 21.96 0.98
CA SER A 6 6.45 22.22 -0.22
C SER A 6 6.69 20.93 -1.03
N ASP A 7 7.01 21.08 -2.32
CA ASP A 7 7.37 19.95 -3.18
C ASP A 7 8.64 19.23 -2.69
N ALA A 8 9.55 19.96 -2.03
CA ALA A 8 10.73 19.38 -1.40
C ALA A 8 10.35 18.51 -0.19
N ASP A 9 9.38 18.94 0.63
CA ASP A 9 8.86 18.14 1.74
C ASP A 9 8.18 16.86 1.25
N LEU A 10 7.38 16.95 0.19
CA LEU A 10 6.74 15.78 -0.43
C LEU A 10 7.76 14.81 -1.03
N SER A 11 8.80 15.33 -1.67
CA SER A 11 9.90 14.51 -2.21
C SER A 11 10.69 13.81 -1.10
N GLY A 12 10.96 14.52 0.00
CA GLY A 12 11.59 13.94 1.19
C GLY A 12 10.74 12.84 1.82
N LEU A 13 9.42 13.05 1.90
CA LEU A 13 8.47 12.04 2.35
C LEU A 13 8.46 10.81 1.43
N ALA A 14 8.42 11.02 0.11
CA ALA A 14 8.43 9.93 -0.87
C ALA A 14 9.68 9.06 -0.74
N ALA A 15 10.86 9.69 -0.59
CA ALA A 15 12.12 9.00 -0.38
C ALA A 15 12.14 8.23 0.94
N TYR A 16 11.70 8.86 2.04
CA TYR A 16 11.61 8.20 3.33
C TYR A 16 10.70 6.97 3.28
N LEU A 17 9.48 7.09 2.75
CA LEU A 17 8.54 5.98 2.62
C LEU A 17 9.09 4.86 1.73
N PHE A 18 9.81 5.21 0.65
CA PHE A 18 10.45 4.23 -0.22
C PHE A 18 11.49 3.39 0.54
N THR A 19 12.38 4.04 1.32
CA THR A 19 13.39 3.32 2.13
C THR A 19 12.78 2.46 3.23
N ARG A 20 11.56 2.77 3.67
CA ARG A 20 10.85 2.06 4.75
C ARG A 20 9.85 1.02 4.24
N ARG A 21 9.73 0.84 2.92
CA ARG A 21 8.67 0.03 2.30
C ARG A 21 8.59 -1.39 2.84
N GLU A 22 9.71 -2.08 2.95
CA GLU A 22 9.74 -3.45 3.48
C GLU A 22 9.32 -3.50 4.96
N ALA A 23 9.79 -2.55 5.77
CA ALA A 23 9.41 -2.45 7.16
C ALA A 23 7.91 -2.17 7.33
N ILE A 24 7.34 -1.30 6.49
CA ILE A 24 5.91 -1.01 6.47
C ILE A 24 5.11 -2.28 6.13
N LEU A 25 5.50 -3.01 5.08
CA LEU A 25 4.83 -4.25 4.66
C LEU A 25 4.89 -5.32 5.75
N ASN A 26 6.06 -5.53 6.36
CA ASN A 26 6.24 -6.50 7.44
C ASN A 26 5.40 -6.11 8.68
N HIS A 27 5.43 -4.84 9.07
CA HIS A 27 4.69 -4.38 10.24
C HIS A 27 3.17 -4.49 10.01
N TRP A 28 2.69 -4.05 8.84
CA TRP A 28 1.28 -4.18 8.47
C TRP A 28 0.81 -5.64 8.53
N ARG A 29 1.57 -6.57 7.95
CA ARG A 29 1.25 -8.00 8.02
C ARG A 29 1.22 -8.53 9.45
N ASN A 30 2.24 -8.24 10.25
CA ASN A 30 2.31 -8.69 11.64
C ASN A 30 1.12 -8.16 12.46
N GLN A 31 0.73 -6.90 12.26
CA GLN A 31 -0.44 -6.32 12.93
C GLN A 31 -1.73 -7.05 12.52
N CYS A 32 -1.92 -7.34 11.23
CA CYS A 32 -3.08 -8.08 10.76
C CYS A 32 -3.10 -9.54 11.24
N GLU A 33 -1.95 -10.20 11.36
CA GLU A 33 -1.84 -11.56 11.89
C GLU A 33 -2.17 -11.64 13.39
N GLN A 34 -1.89 -10.57 14.14
CA GLN A 34 -2.18 -10.48 15.57
C GLN A 34 -3.61 -10.02 15.87
N ASP A 35 -4.31 -9.48 14.88
CA ASP A 35 -5.69 -9.01 15.02
C ASP A 35 -6.67 -10.19 14.90
N THR A 36 -7.18 -10.65 16.04
CA THR A 36 -8.13 -11.77 16.12
C THR A 36 -9.49 -11.47 15.49
N THR A 37 -9.77 -10.22 15.12
CA THR A 37 -11.00 -9.85 14.39
C THR A 37 -10.89 -10.15 12.89
N LEU A 38 -9.68 -10.33 12.37
CA LEU A 38 -9.42 -10.64 10.97
C LEU A 38 -9.31 -12.16 10.75
N LEU A 39 -10.43 -12.78 10.39
CA LEU A 39 -10.59 -14.24 10.37
C LEU A 39 -9.74 -14.98 9.31
N ASN A 40 -9.31 -14.28 8.24
CA ASN A 40 -8.72 -14.92 7.05
C ASN A 40 -7.24 -14.58 6.84
N VAL A 41 -6.61 -13.80 7.73
CA VAL A 41 -5.22 -13.34 7.52
C VAL A 41 -4.21 -14.47 7.69
N SER A 42 -4.40 -15.33 8.70
CA SER A 42 -3.49 -16.44 9.01
C SER A 42 -3.48 -17.55 7.94
N GLY A 43 -4.48 -17.57 7.05
CA GLY A 43 -4.60 -18.56 5.97
C GLY A 43 -3.88 -18.17 4.67
N LEU A 44 -3.41 -16.93 4.54
CA LEU A 44 -2.80 -16.42 3.32
C LEU A 44 -1.27 -16.56 3.35
N ALA A 45 -0.70 -17.07 2.26
CA ALA A 45 0.74 -16.98 2.05
C ALA A 45 1.18 -15.50 2.02
N ARG A 46 2.46 -15.22 2.32
CA ARG A 46 2.99 -13.86 2.36
C ARG A 46 2.78 -13.12 1.04
N GLU A 47 3.01 -13.80 -0.07
CA GLU A 47 2.87 -13.30 -1.42
C GLU A 47 1.40 -12.98 -1.74
N GLU A 48 0.49 -13.82 -1.27
CA GLU A 48 -0.94 -13.61 -1.41
C GLU A 48 -1.41 -12.43 -0.56
N PHE A 49 -0.98 -12.32 0.69
CA PHE A 49 -1.35 -11.21 1.56
C PHE A 49 -0.83 -9.86 1.03
N ASN A 50 0.43 -9.84 0.55
CA ASN A 50 1.10 -8.63 0.10
C ASN A 50 0.93 -8.34 -1.40
N ASN A 51 0.07 -9.03 -2.15
CA ASN A 51 0.06 -8.85 -3.62
C ASN A 51 -0.40 -7.46 -4.08
N MET A 52 -1.09 -6.67 -3.24
CA MET A 52 -1.58 -5.33 -3.63
C MET A 52 -0.94 -4.13 -2.94
N ILE A 53 -0.57 -4.24 -1.67
CA ILE A 53 0.00 -3.10 -0.94
C ILE A 53 1.29 -2.57 -1.56
N PRO A 54 2.23 -3.39 -2.09
CA PRO A 54 3.36 -2.89 -2.84
C PRO A 54 2.92 -1.99 -4.00
N LEU A 55 1.95 -2.40 -4.82
CA LEU A 55 1.52 -1.57 -5.94
C LEU A 55 0.92 -0.24 -5.48
N LEU A 56 0.08 -0.25 -4.43
CA LEU A 56 -0.47 0.98 -3.85
C LEU A 56 0.62 1.90 -3.28
N LEU A 57 1.67 1.35 -2.68
CA LEU A 57 2.83 2.13 -2.22
C LEU A 57 3.63 2.71 -3.40
N THR A 58 3.71 2.02 -4.54
CA THR A 58 4.29 2.58 -5.77
C THR A 58 3.45 3.75 -6.28
N ILE A 59 2.12 3.61 -6.35
CA ILE A 59 1.21 4.68 -6.80
C ILE A 59 1.29 5.88 -5.86
N LEU A 60 1.33 5.66 -4.54
CA LEU A 60 1.54 6.73 -3.56
C LEU A 60 2.85 7.47 -3.78
N HIS A 61 3.94 6.74 -4.05
CA HIS A 61 5.24 7.35 -4.36
C HIS A 61 5.16 8.24 -5.61
N GLN A 62 4.54 7.75 -6.68
CA GLN A 62 4.33 8.52 -7.92
C GLN A 62 3.52 9.80 -7.66
N ARG A 63 2.42 9.71 -6.89
CA ARG A 63 1.61 10.87 -6.50
C ARG A 63 2.39 11.90 -5.72
N LEU A 64 3.21 11.47 -4.75
CA LEU A 64 4.04 12.37 -3.94
C LEU A 64 5.09 13.10 -4.79
N LEU A 65 5.57 12.46 -5.86
CA LEU A 65 6.52 13.04 -6.82
C LEU A 65 5.85 13.74 -8.01
N LYS A 66 4.51 13.77 -8.09
CA LYS A 66 3.74 14.26 -9.24
C LYS A 66 4.10 13.55 -10.55
N GLU A 67 4.54 12.31 -10.46
CA GLU A 67 4.77 11.44 -11.60
C GLU A 67 3.45 10.85 -12.09
N PRO A 68 3.33 10.55 -13.39
CA PRO A 68 2.15 9.88 -13.92
C PRO A 68 2.00 8.49 -13.27
N GLU A 69 0.78 8.19 -12.85
CA GLU A 69 0.43 6.89 -12.30
C GLU A 69 0.43 5.84 -13.42
N GLY A 70 1.08 4.70 -13.19
CA GLY A 70 1.08 3.62 -14.16
C GLY A 70 -0.26 2.87 -14.26
N ASN A 71 -1.12 3.01 -13.24
CA ASN A 71 -2.43 2.39 -13.16
C ASN A 71 -3.35 3.26 -12.28
N ASP A 72 -4.66 3.21 -12.50
CA ASP A 72 -5.63 3.81 -11.58
C ASP A 72 -5.79 2.93 -10.32
N PRO A 73 -5.49 3.43 -9.11
CA PRO A 73 -5.62 2.64 -7.89
C PRO A 73 -7.07 2.22 -7.58
N ILE A 74 -8.07 2.97 -8.05
CA ILE A 74 -9.48 2.61 -7.87
C ILE A 74 -9.82 1.38 -8.73
N GLU A 75 -9.41 1.39 -10.00
CA GLU A 75 -9.65 0.27 -10.90
C GLU A 75 -8.95 -1.01 -10.43
N ILE A 76 -7.68 -0.91 -10.01
CA ILE A 76 -6.95 -2.06 -9.49
C ILE A 76 -7.57 -2.59 -8.20
N ALA A 77 -7.95 -1.72 -7.26
CA ALA A 77 -8.57 -2.14 -6.02
C ALA A 77 -9.89 -2.87 -6.27
N ALA A 78 -10.71 -2.38 -7.23
CA ALA A 78 -11.94 -3.04 -7.63
C ALA A 78 -11.68 -4.42 -8.26
N ALA A 79 -10.74 -4.51 -9.20
CA ALA A 79 -10.37 -5.77 -9.84
C ALA A 79 -9.83 -6.80 -8.82
N HIS A 80 -9.02 -6.33 -7.87
CA HIS A 80 -8.48 -7.19 -6.82
C HIS A 80 -9.56 -7.67 -5.84
N GLY A 81 -10.46 -6.77 -5.42
CA GLY A 81 -11.61 -7.13 -4.58
C GLY A 81 -12.49 -8.19 -5.24
N LEU A 82 -12.77 -8.03 -6.54
CA LEU A 82 -13.50 -9.03 -7.32
C LEU A 82 -12.76 -10.38 -7.37
N HIS A 83 -11.44 -10.36 -7.61
CA HIS A 83 -10.62 -11.57 -7.61
C HIS A 83 -10.66 -12.30 -6.26
N ARG A 84 -10.61 -11.56 -5.14
CA ARG A 84 -10.73 -12.12 -3.78
C ARG A 84 -12.09 -12.74 -3.56
N TRP A 85 -13.16 -12.02 -3.89
CA TRP A 85 -14.52 -12.54 -3.74
C TRP A 85 -14.75 -13.83 -4.53
N GLN A 86 -14.17 -13.95 -5.73
CA GLN A 86 -14.28 -15.16 -6.56
C GLN A 86 -13.46 -16.35 -6.02
N LYS A 87 -12.36 -16.09 -5.28
CA LYS A 87 -11.51 -17.15 -4.72
C LYS A 87 -12.01 -17.72 -3.41
N GLY A 88 -12.89 -17.00 -2.70
CA GLY A 88 -13.36 -17.37 -1.34
C GLY A 88 -12.32 -17.03 -0.29
#